data_AF-A0A497KC57-F1
#
_entry.id   AF-A0A497KC57-F1
#
_cell.length_a   1.000
_cell.length_b   1.000
_cell.length_c   1.000
_cell.angle_alpha   90.00
_cell.angle_beta   90.00
_cell.angle_gamma   90.00
#
_symmetry.space_group_name_H-M   'P 1'
#
loop_
_entity.id
_entity.type
_entity.pdbx_description
1 polymer ?
#
loop_
_entity_poly.entity_id
_entity_poly.type
_entity_poly.pdbx_seq_one_letter_code
_entity_poly.pdbx_strand_id
1 'polypeptide(L)'
;MVQGKHAELIEAIEAKLDDHFEALKRDIVETLGVYLEKAETVFDPENIKWVQTNGFSGPYQRYPAKGEKVELTQDYKALLKWLKEHNGKATYRGFFYWLFSDGATIGRKKRR
;
A
#
# COMPACT_ATOMS: atom_id res chain seq x y z
N MET A 1 -13.06 -0.56 -58.13
CA MET A 1 -13.20 -1.70 -57.19
C MET A 1 -11.94 -2.01 -56.38
N VAL A 2 -10.71 -1.76 -56.87
CA VAL A 2 -9.47 -2.08 -56.13
C VAL A 2 -9.21 -1.12 -54.95
N GLN A 3 -9.49 0.18 -55.09
CA GLN A 3 -9.33 1.17 -54.00
C GLN A 3 -10.18 0.88 -52.75
N GLY A 4 -11.41 0.35 -52.91
CA GLY A 4 -12.28 0.02 -51.77
C GLY A 4 -11.75 -1.14 -50.93
N LYS A 5 -11.17 -2.16 -51.56
CA LYS A 5 -10.58 -3.32 -50.86
C LYS A 5 -9.35 -2.94 -50.03
N HIS A 6 -8.57 -1.95 -50.48
CA HIS A 6 -7.44 -1.45 -49.71
C HIS A 6 -7.90 -0.63 -48.49
N ALA A 7 -8.96 0.15 -48.62
CA ALA A 7 -9.55 0.89 -47.50
C ALA A 7 -10.10 -0.07 -46.43
N GLU A 8 -10.84 -1.10 -46.83
CA GLU A 8 -11.33 -2.15 -45.90
C GLU A 8 -10.20 -2.86 -45.18
N LEU A 9 -9.08 -3.14 -45.88
CA LEU A 9 -7.92 -3.77 -45.28
C LEU A 9 -7.22 -2.85 -44.27
N ILE A 10 -7.15 -1.55 -44.55
CA ILE A 10 -6.57 -0.55 -43.65
C ILE A 10 -7.43 -0.41 -42.40
N GLU A 11 -8.75 -0.24 -42.53
CA GLU A 11 -9.67 -0.15 -41.39
C GLU A 11 -9.60 -1.41 -40.51
N ALA A 12 -9.51 -2.59 -41.12
CA ALA A 12 -9.36 -3.84 -40.38
C ALA A 12 -8.03 -3.93 -39.61
N ILE A 13 -6.95 -3.36 -40.16
CA ILE A 13 -5.65 -3.29 -39.48
C ILE A 13 -5.72 -2.28 -38.32
N GLU A 14 -6.30 -1.10 -38.54
CA GLU A 14 -6.46 -0.06 -37.52
C GLU A 14 -7.29 -0.58 -36.33
N ALA A 15 -8.46 -1.17 -36.59
CA ALA A 15 -9.31 -1.74 -35.54
C ALA A 15 -8.57 -2.81 -34.73
N LYS A 16 -7.79 -3.67 -35.40
CA LYS A 16 -7.03 -4.72 -34.71
C LYS A 16 -5.88 -4.14 -33.88
N LEU A 17 -5.23 -3.07 -34.35
CA LEU A 17 -4.22 -2.37 -33.58
C LEU A 17 -4.84 -1.74 -32.33
N ASP A 18 -5.99 -1.07 -32.46
CA ASP A 18 -6.70 -0.46 -31.34
C ASP A 18 -7.10 -1.49 -30.28
N ASP A 19 -7.65 -2.64 -30.71
CA ASP A 19 -7.97 -3.75 -29.80
C ASP A 19 -6.74 -4.23 -29.03
N HIS A 20 -5.60 -4.38 -29.72
CA HIS A 20 -4.35 -4.78 -29.08
C HIS A 20 -3.80 -3.70 -28.13
N PHE A 21 -3.92 -2.43 -28.48
CA PHE A 21 -3.50 -1.32 -27.61
C PHE A 21 -4.35 -1.24 -26.34
N GLU A 22 -5.67 -1.37 -26.45
CA GLU A 22 -6.55 -1.36 -25.27
C GLU A 22 -6.34 -2.61 -24.39
N ALA A 23 -6.11 -3.78 -24.99
CA ALA A 23 -5.72 -4.97 -24.23
C ALA A 23 -4.40 -4.76 -23.47
N LEU A 24 -3.35 -4.27 -24.13
CA LEU A 24 -2.06 -3.99 -23.50
C LEU A 24 -2.18 -2.97 -22.37
N LYS A 25 -2.94 -1.89 -22.59
CA LYS A 25 -3.18 -0.86 -21.59
C LYS A 25 -3.88 -1.42 -20.36
N ARG A 26 -4.90 -2.27 -20.54
CA ARG A 26 -5.58 -2.95 -19.43
C ARG A 26 -4.60 -3.81 -18.62
N ASP A 27 -3.80 -4.63 -19.29
CA ASP A 27 -2.86 -5.54 -18.64
C ASP A 27 -1.76 -4.77 -17.88
N ILE A 28 -1.27 -3.65 -18.43
CA ILE A 28 -0.33 -2.74 -17.75
C ILE A 28 -0.96 -2.14 -16.49
N VAL A 29 -2.19 -1.62 -16.58
CA VAL A 29 -2.88 -1.00 -15.45
C VAL A 29 -3.12 -2.03 -14.33
N GLU A 30 -3.56 -3.24 -14.69
CA GLU A 30 -3.77 -4.33 -13.73
C GLU A 30 -2.46 -4.73 -13.05
N THR A 31 -1.40 -4.95 -13.83
CA THR A 31 -0.09 -5.36 -13.31
C THR A 31 0.51 -4.29 -12.40
N LEU A 32 0.44 -3.02 -12.82
CA LEU A 32 0.91 -1.89 -12.00
C LEU A 32 0.08 -1.75 -10.73
N GLY A 33 -1.24 -1.95 -10.79
CA GLY A 33 -2.11 -1.95 -9.62
C GLY A 33 -1.66 -2.97 -8.57
N VAL A 34 -1.46 -4.22 -8.98
CA VAL A 34 -0.99 -5.30 -8.09
C VAL A 34 0.40 -5.01 -7.53
N TYR A 35 1.31 -4.47 -8.36
CA TYR A 35 2.65 -4.11 -7.91
C TYR A 35 2.63 -2.97 -6.90
N LEU A 36 1.84 -1.92 -7.15
CA LEU A 36 1.70 -0.77 -6.26
C LEU A 36 1.03 -1.16 -4.94
N GLU A 37 0.00 -2.01 -4.95
CA GLU A 37 -0.58 -2.53 -3.70
C GLU A 37 0.45 -3.32 -2.86
N LYS A 38 1.27 -4.15 -3.51
CA LYS A 38 2.36 -4.85 -2.83
C LYS A 38 3.44 -3.90 -2.32
N ALA A 39 3.82 -2.90 -3.10
CA ALA A 39 4.81 -1.91 -2.68
C ALA A 39 4.31 -1.04 -1.52
N GLU A 40 3.02 -0.68 -1.52
CA GLU A 40 2.38 0.08 -0.44
C GLU A 40 2.22 -0.70 0.87
N THR A 41 2.31 -2.04 0.81
CA THR A 41 2.27 -2.90 2.00
C THR A 41 3.66 -3.27 2.50
N VAL A 42 4.71 -2.94 1.74
CA VAL A 42 6.10 -3.01 2.22
C VAL A 42 6.37 -1.76 3.06
N PHE A 43 6.50 -1.95 4.36
CA PHE A 43 6.99 -0.95 5.30
C PHE A 43 8.21 -1.48 6.03
N ASP A 44 9.14 -0.58 6.35
CA ASP A 44 10.17 -0.83 7.35
C ASP A 44 9.79 -0.15 8.67
N PRO A 45 9.40 -0.91 9.71
CA PRO A 45 9.11 -0.32 11.01
C PRO A 45 10.28 0.45 11.60
N GLU A 46 11.53 0.13 11.29
CA GLU A 46 12.68 0.80 11.89
C GLU A 46 12.86 2.24 11.41
N ASN A 47 12.24 2.63 10.29
CA ASN A 47 12.21 4.01 9.80
C ASN A 47 11.19 4.90 10.54
N ILE A 48 10.32 4.31 11.37
CA ILE A 48 9.33 5.07 12.13
C ILE A 48 9.98 5.57 13.42
N LYS A 49 9.74 6.86 13.77
CA LYS A 49 10.30 7.54 14.95
C LYS A 49 9.64 7.07 16.25
N TRP A 50 9.87 5.82 16.62
CA TRP A 50 9.26 5.21 17.80
C TRP A 50 9.68 5.92 19.09
N VAL A 51 8.70 6.25 19.91
CA VAL A 51 8.91 6.81 21.24
C VAL A 51 8.62 5.74 22.28
N GLN A 52 9.62 5.41 23.08
CA GLN A 52 9.46 4.50 24.20
C GLN A 52 8.64 5.16 25.31
N THR A 53 7.68 4.42 25.84
CA THR A 53 6.76 4.86 26.88
C THR A 53 6.36 3.69 27.78
N ASN A 54 5.75 3.99 28.92
CA ASN A 54 5.31 2.98 29.87
C ASN A 54 3.79 2.93 29.91
N GLY A 55 3.24 1.73 29.73
CA GLY A 55 1.81 1.48 29.83
C GLY A 55 1.49 0.54 30.98
N PHE A 56 0.21 0.21 31.11
CA PHE A 56 -0.29 -0.69 32.14
C PHE A 56 0.40 -2.06 32.13
N SER A 57 0.72 -2.59 30.95
CA SER A 57 1.39 -3.89 30.76
C SER A 57 2.91 -3.78 30.57
N GLY A 58 3.53 -2.71 31.05
CA GLY A 58 4.98 -2.46 30.95
C GLY A 58 5.39 -1.57 29.78
N PRO A 59 6.70 -1.55 29.43
CA PRO A 59 7.22 -0.66 28.41
C PRO A 59 6.72 -1.07 27.02
N TYR A 60 6.42 -0.05 26.22
CA TYR A 60 6.08 -0.20 24.81
C TYR A 60 6.59 1.01 24.01
N GLN A 61 6.52 0.92 22.69
CA GLN A 61 6.86 2.01 21.80
C GLN A 61 5.60 2.52 21.10
N ARG A 62 5.50 3.83 20.88
CA ARG A 62 4.39 4.44 20.14
C ARG A 62 4.87 5.46 19.13
N TYR A 63 4.06 5.68 18.11
CA TYR A 63 4.21 6.78 17.18
C TYR A 63 2.82 7.32 16.78
N PRO A 64 2.59 8.65 16.77
CA PRO A 64 3.52 9.69 17.19
C PRO A 64 3.75 9.73 18.71
N ALA A 65 4.67 10.58 19.16
CA ALA A 65 4.86 10.88 20.57
C ALA A 65 3.56 11.46 21.17
N LYS A 66 3.41 11.38 22.50
CA LYS A 66 2.23 11.93 23.16
C LYS A 66 2.20 13.45 23.00
N GLY A 67 1.16 13.97 22.34
CA GLY A 67 0.98 15.41 22.11
C GLY A 67 1.61 15.92 20.81
N GLU A 68 2.26 15.05 20.03
CA GLU A 68 2.81 15.41 18.73
C GLU A 68 1.86 15.03 17.59
N LYS A 69 1.97 15.78 16.48
CA LYS A 69 1.27 15.46 15.24
C LYS A 69 2.00 14.36 14.50
N VAL A 70 1.24 13.54 13.77
CA VAL A 70 1.83 12.47 12.98
C VAL A 70 2.52 13.02 11.74
N GLU A 71 3.77 12.64 11.53
CA GLU A 71 4.46 12.84 10.26
C GLU A 71 4.04 11.71 9.31
N LEU A 72 3.52 12.10 8.14
CA LEU A 72 2.92 11.22 7.15
C LEU A 72 3.96 10.53 6.26
N THR A 73 4.93 9.85 6.88
CA THR A 73 5.96 9.08 6.17
C THR A 73 5.36 7.86 5.44
N GLN A 74 6.04 7.39 4.39
CA GLN A 74 5.58 6.24 3.60
C GLN A 74 5.41 4.99 4.47
N ASP A 75 6.43 4.65 5.28
CA ASP A 75 6.41 3.49 6.17
C ASP A 75 5.29 3.55 7.22
N TYR A 76 5.02 4.74 7.77
CA TYR A 76 3.91 4.93 8.72
C TYR A 76 2.56 4.70 8.04
N LYS A 77 2.34 5.27 6.84
CA LYS A 77 1.08 5.10 6.09
C LYS A 77 0.85 3.63 5.73
N ALA A 78 1.89 2.97 5.25
CA ALA A 78 1.88 1.55 4.90
C ALA A 78 1.57 0.67 6.12
N LEU A 79 2.24 0.89 7.25
CA LEU A 79 1.96 0.17 8.51
C LEU A 79 0.55 0.45 9.03
N LEU A 80 0.06 1.70 8.93
CA LEU A 80 -1.30 2.08 9.35
C LEU A 80 -2.36 1.36 8.50
N LYS A 81 -2.18 1.34 7.18
CA LYS A 81 -3.06 0.64 6.24
C LYS A 81 -3.08 -0.86 6.55
N TRP A 82 -1.90 -1.46 6.63
CA TRP A 82 -1.73 -2.87 6.97
C TRP A 82 -2.38 -3.23 8.33
N LEU A 83 -2.22 -2.39 9.35
CA LEU A 83 -2.89 -2.60 10.64
C LEU A 83 -4.40 -2.54 10.53
N LYS A 84 -4.96 -1.59 9.76
CA LYS A 84 -6.42 -1.48 9.55
C LYS A 84 -6.98 -2.71 8.85
N GLU A 85 -6.27 -3.25 7.85
CA GLU A 85 -6.62 -4.51 7.18
C GLU A 85 -6.61 -5.70 8.14
N HIS A 86 -5.78 -5.66 9.19
CA HIS A 86 -5.69 -6.69 10.23
C HIS A 86 -6.51 -6.35 11.49
N ASN A 87 -7.64 -5.64 11.35
CA ASN A 87 -8.53 -5.29 12.46
C ASN A 87 -7.85 -4.49 13.60
N GLY A 88 -6.84 -3.70 13.25
CA GLY A 88 -6.11 -2.81 14.14
C GLY A 88 -5.09 -3.51 15.05
N LYS A 89 -4.84 -4.82 14.91
CA LYS A 89 -3.86 -5.56 15.74
C LYS A 89 -3.21 -6.67 14.95
N ALA A 90 -1.88 -6.69 14.89
CA ALA A 90 -1.16 -7.72 14.17
C ALA A 90 0.26 -7.92 14.70
N THR A 91 0.90 -9.02 14.32
CA THR A 91 2.31 -9.31 14.68
C THR A 91 3.15 -9.35 13.41
N TYR A 92 4.27 -8.63 13.42
CA TYR A 92 5.20 -8.56 12.29
C TYR A 92 6.63 -8.50 12.80
N ARG A 93 7.55 -9.28 12.20
CA ARG A 93 8.98 -9.33 12.54
C ARG A 93 9.28 -9.40 14.07
N GLY A 94 8.51 -10.20 14.81
CA GLY A 94 8.70 -10.37 16.26
C GLY A 94 8.17 -9.23 17.15
N PHE A 95 7.51 -8.23 16.56
CA PHE A 95 6.80 -7.18 17.30
C PHE A 95 5.30 -7.34 17.16
N PHE A 96 4.59 -7.12 18.27
CA PHE A 96 3.14 -6.95 18.29
C PHE A 96 2.80 -5.49 18.10
N TYR A 97 1.96 -5.20 17.11
CA TYR A 97 1.48 -3.87 16.77
C TYR A 97 -0.01 -3.74 17.07
N TRP A 98 -0.43 -2.54 17.46
CA TRP A 98 -1.84 -2.20 17.60
C TRP A 98 -2.11 -0.74 17.27
N LEU A 99 -3.32 -0.48 16.79
CA LEU A 99 -3.87 0.84 16.58
C LEU A 99 -4.57 1.32 17.85
N PHE A 100 -4.32 2.56 18.25
CA PHE A 100 -5.05 3.20 19.35
C PHE A 100 -6.46 3.63 18.89
N SER A 101 -7.31 3.99 19.85
CA SER A 101 -8.69 4.43 19.60
C SER A 101 -8.80 5.71 18.76
N ASP A 102 -7.73 6.50 18.67
CA ASP A 102 -7.66 7.68 17.80
C ASP A 102 -7.53 7.33 16.31
N GLY A 103 -7.32 6.05 15.97
CA GLY A 103 -7.23 5.57 14.59
C GLY A 103 -5.96 6.00 13.85
N ALA A 104 -4.99 6.60 14.55
CA ALA A 104 -3.76 7.14 13.98
C ALA A 104 -2.52 6.80 14.80
N THR A 105 -2.60 6.76 16.13
CA THR A 105 -1.44 6.34 16.93
C THR A 105 -1.26 4.83 16.79
N ILE A 106 -0.04 4.42 16.45
CA ILE A 106 0.38 3.02 16.41
C ILE A 106 1.24 2.73 17.63
N GLY A 107 0.93 1.66 18.34
CA GLY A 107 1.78 1.08 19.37
C GLY A 107 2.49 -0.16 18.83
N ARG A 108 3.72 -0.38 19.29
CA ARG A 108 4.43 -1.65 19.11
C ARG A 108 5.08 -2.12 20.40
N LYS A 109 5.17 -3.44 20.58
CA LYS A 109 5.87 -4.08 21.70
C LYS A 109 6.54 -5.35 21.20
N LYS A 110 7.80 -5.57 21.58
CA LYS A 110 8.51 -6.80 21.24
C LYS A 110 7.78 -8.00 21.88
N ARG A 111 7.45 -9.01 21.09
CA ARG A 111 6.98 -10.29 21.64
C ARG A 111 8.19 -11.05 22.19
N ARG A 112 8.03 -11.63 23.38
CA ARG A 112 8.97 -12.59 23.93
C ARG A 112 8.76 -13.93 23.24
#